data_AF-A0A075JBZ6-F1
#
_entry.id   AF-A0A075JBZ6-F1
#
_cell.length_a   1.000
_cell.length_b   1.000
_cell.length_c   1.000
_cell.angle_alpha   90.00
_cell.angle_beta   90.00
_cell.angle_gamma   90.00
#
_symmetry.space_group_name_H-M   'P 1'
#
loop_
_entity.id
_entity.type
_entity.pdbx_description
1 polymer ?
#
loop_
_entity_poly.entity_id
_entity_poly.type
_entity_poly.pdbx_seq_one_letter_code
_entity_poly.pdbx_strand_id
1 'polypeptide(L)'
;MDECTYLYSEAIHHLRSTLDNMVWALAEPTLLTPGQQRGIGFPILSDESRWHDATKKQLRSVPGEFRDRVHEAQPFHAVPVPEASPLTGLQDLSNADKLRLRVRAVVSDGSLGINARFTWPGDAFGLHAPRRPEPVLTRHDWGPGAPLHRSVRTRDEFVEVGVTPTIELVATVDTPAGPIRLTESLAQLQGCVGNTAQWVMGENVIALIASLQTARSGE
;
A
#
# COMPACT_ATOMS: atom_id res chain seq x y z
N MET A 1 14.98 9.28 -9.58
CA MET A 1 13.97 8.51 -8.84
C MET A 1 12.84 9.49 -8.57
N ASP A 2 11.66 9.13 -9.01
CA ASP A 2 10.40 9.83 -8.83
C ASP A 2 10.03 9.91 -7.34
N GLU A 3 9.47 11.05 -6.91
CA GLU A 3 9.12 11.34 -5.51
C GLU A 3 8.19 10.28 -4.91
N CYS A 4 7.22 9.79 -5.69
CA CYS A 4 6.31 8.73 -5.27
C CYS A 4 7.03 7.40 -4.98
N THR A 5 8.03 7.03 -5.79
CA THR A 5 8.84 5.83 -5.55
C THR A 5 9.61 5.97 -4.26
N TYR A 6 10.25 7.13 -4.03
CA TYR A 6 10.99 7.39 -2.81
C TYR A 6 10.11 7.29 -1.55
N LEU A 7 8.97 7.99 -1.53
CA LEU A 7 8.04 7.97 -0.39
C LEU A 7 7.50 6.57 -0.10
N TYR A 8 7.20 5.80 -1.16
CA TYR A 8 6.72 4.43 -1.00
C TYR A 8 7.81 3.50 -0.44
N SER A 9 9.02 3.58 -0.99
CA SER A 9 10.19 2.83 -0.50
C SER A 9 10.49 3.12 0.97
N GLU A 10 10.45 4.39 1.37
CA GLU A 10 10.62 4.81 2.77
C GLU A 10 9.52 4.25 3.68
N ALA A 11 8.26 4.27 3.23
CA ALA A 11 7.15 3.70 4.00
C ALA A 11 7.32 2.20 4.25
N ILE A 12 7.71 1.44 3.22
CA ILE A 12 8.00 0.00 3.33
C ILE A 12 9.18 -0.25 4.27
N HIS A 13 10.24 0.56 4.16
CA HIS A 13 11.39 0.50 5.05
C HIS A 13 11.03 0.77 6.50
N HIS A 14 10.20 1.79 6.77
CA HIS A 14 9.73 2.09 8.12
C HIS A 14 8.91 0.96 8.71
N LEU A 15 7.94 0.41 7.96
CA LEU A 15 7.11 -0.71 8.43
C LEU A 15 7.96 -1.93 8.80
N ARG A 16 8.94 -2.28 7.95
CA ARG A 16 9.86 -3.38 8.22
C ARG A 16 10.74 -3.10 9.44
N SER A 17 11.29 -1.88 9.52
CA SER A 17 12.14 -1.46 10.63
C SER A 17 11.39 -1.43 11.95
N THR A 18 10.09 -1.09 11.97
CA THR A 18 9.24 -1.15 13.16
C THR A 18 9.17 -2.56 13.73
N LEU A 19 8.97 -3.57 12.88
CA LEU A 19 8.95 -4.97 13.33
C LEU A 19 10.31 -5.41 13.88
N ASP A 20 11.41 -5.07 13.19
CA ASP A 20 12.77 -5.41 13.63
C ASP A 20 13.12 -4.72 14.96
N ASN A 21 12.76 -3.43 15.11
CA ASN A 21 12.96 -2.69 16.35
C ASN A 21 12.12 -3.21 17.51
N MET A 22 10.91 -3.70 17.24
CA MET A 22 10.09 -4.36 18.26
C MET A 22 10.78 -5.60 18.81
N VAL A 23 11.28 -6.47 17.94
CA VAL A 23 12.03 -7.66 18.37
C VAL A 23 13.31 -7.28 19.10
N TRP A 24 14.01 -6.25 18.63
CA TRP A 24 15.19 -5.72 19.32
C TRP A 24 14.87 -5.20 20.73
N ALA A 25 13.76 -4.49 20.90
CA ALA A 25 13.32 -3.98 22.20
C ALA A 25 12.94 -5.10 23.18
N LEU A 26 12.48 -6.24 22.67
CA LEU A 26 12.13 -7.43 23.46
C LEU A 26 13.34 -8.35 23.71
N ALA A 27 14.44 -8.16 23.00
CA ALA A 27 15.64 -8.98 23.16
C ALA A 27 16.45 -8.52 24.38
N GLU A 28 17.16 -9.46 25.02
CA GLU A 28 18.16 -9.13 26.04
C GLU A 28 19.56 -8.99 25.39
N PRO A 29 20.05 -7.78 25.08
CA PRO A 29 21.27 -7.59 24.30
C PRO A 29 22.54 -7.97 25.07
N THR A 30 22.49 -7.99 26.40
CA THR A 30 23.59 -8.43 27.28
C THR A 30 23.90 -9.91 27.15
N LEU A 31 22.95 -10.71 26.66
CA LEU A 31 23.11 -12.14 26.40
C LEU A 31 23.67 -12.45 25.00
N LEU A 32 23.97 -11.42 24.20
CA LEU A 32 24.35 -11.56 22.79
C LEU A 32 25.76 -11.00 22.54
N THR A 33 26.50 -11.66 21.64
CA THR A 33 27.71 -11.09 21.07
C THR A 33 27.37 -9.97 20.07
N PRO A 34 28.30 -9.04 19.75
CA PRO A 34 28.06 -8.02 18.72
C PRO A 34 27.67 -8.59 17.35
N GLY A 35 28.17 -9.79 17.02
CA GLY A 35 27.77 -10.50 15.81
C GLY A 35 26.31 -10.98 15.85
N GLN A 36 25.87 -11.49 17.00
CA GLN A 36 24.50 -11.97 17.19
C GLN A 36 23.49 -10.83 17.29
N GLN A 37 23.88 -9.69 17.86
CA GLN A 37 23.04 -8.49 17.94
C GLN A 37 22.56 -8.04 16.55
N ARG A 38 23.45 -8.05 15.55
CA ARG A 38 23.10 -7.73 14.14
C ARG A 38 22.14 -8.72 13.49
N GLY A 39 21.98 -9.91 14.06
CA GLY A 39 21.07 -10.93 13.58
C GLY A 39 19.66 -10.84 14.14
N ILE A 40 19.45 -10.03 15.20
CA ILE A 40 18.14 -9.86 15.82
C ILE A 40 17.21 -9.08 14.88
N GLY A 41 15.98 -9.58 14.72
CA GLY A 41 14.96 -8.97 13.88
C GLY A 41 13.72 -9.85 13.78
N PHE A 42 12.65 -9.32 13.18
CA PHE A 42 11.38 -10.02 13.06
C PHE A 42 11.40 -11.02 11.90
N PRO A 43 11.35 -12.34 12.14
CA PRO A 43 11.22 -13.31 11.05
C PRO A 43 9.89 -13.11 10.32
N ILE A 44 9.92 -13.18 8.99
CA ILE A 44 8.72 -13.38 8.18
C ILE A 44 8.92 -14.68 7.42
N LEU A 45 8.15 -15.70 7.80
CA LEU A 45 8.31 -17.06 7.31
C LEU A 45 6.99 -17.59 6.74
N SER A 46 7.07 -18.07 5.51
CA SER A 46 5.96 -18.79 4.84
C SER A 46 6.03 -20.31 5.05
N ASP A 47 7.08 -20.80 5.71
CA ASP A 47 7.31 -22.22 6.00
C ASP A 47 7.68 -22.40 7.48
N GLU A 48 6.85 -23.14 8.20
CA GLU A 48 7.00 -23.44 9.63
C GLU A 48 8.29 -24.21 9.94
N SER A 49 8.80 -25.02 8.99
CA SER A 49 10.04 -25.80 9.19
C SER A 49 11.27 -24.92 9.47
N ARG A 50 11.21 -23.65 9.04
CA ARG A 50 12.28 -22.66 9.23
C ARG A 50 12.21 -21.95 10.58
N TRP A 51 11.14 -22.13 11.35
CA TRP A 51 10.90 -21.43 12.60
C TRP A 51 12.03 -21.64 13.61
N HIS A 52 12.42 -22.90 13.84
CA HIS A 52 13.47 -23.25 14.79
C HIS A 52 14.82 -22.56 14.46
N ASP A 53 15.12 -22.41 13.17
CA ASP A 53 16.31 -21.69 12.71
C ASP A 53 16.21 -20.19 12.97
N ALA A 54 15.05 -19.59 12.72
CA ALA A 54 14.79 -18.19 13.03
C ALA A 54 14.87 -17.93 14.54
N THR A 55 14.36 -18.83 15.38
CA THR A 55 14.47 -18.69 16.85
C THR A 55 15.93 -18.62 17.29
N LYS A 56 16.82 -19.41 16.69
CA LYS A 56 18.26 -19.45 17.04
C LYS A 56 19.06 -18.25 16.52
N LYS A 57 18.62 -17.65 15.41
CA LYS A 57 19.35 -16.59 14.70
C LYS A 57 18.81 -15.20 15.03
N GLN A 58 17.49 -15.05 14.99
CA GLN A 58 16.80 -13.76 15.02
C GLN A 58 16.08 -13.49 16.35
N LEU A 59 15.69 -14.53 17.10
CA LEU A 59 14.95 -14.39 18.37
C LEU A 59 15.73 -14.92 19.59
N ARG A 60 17.05 -15.10 19.49
CA ARG A 60 17.87 -15.88 20.44
C ARG A 60 17.73 -15.45 21.90
N SER A 61 17.59 -14.17 22.18
CA SER A 61 17.45 -13.61 23.54
C SER A 61 16.08 -12.96 23.80
N VAL A 62 15.10 -13.23 22.95
CA VAL A 62 13.71 -12.79 23.17
C VAL A 62 13.04 -13.75 24.16
N PRO A 63 12.27 -13.31 25.16
CA PRO A 63 11.55 -14.21 26.06
C PRO A 63 10.55 -15.14 25.34
N GLY A 64 10.31 -16.32 25.92
CA GLY A 64 9.48 -17.37 25.31
C GLY A 64 8.08 -16.90 24.92
N GLU A 65 7.39 -16.20 25.82
CA GLU A 65 6.03 -15.67 25.57
C GLU A 65 5.95 -14.78 24.33
N PHE A 66 6.98 -13.98 24.06
CA PHE A 66 7.01 -13.11 22.88
C PHE A 66 7.40 -13.87 21.62
N ARG A 67 8.21 -14.94 21.74
CA ARG A 67 8.50 -15.83 20.61
C ARG A 67 7.24 -16.55 20.16
N ASP A 68 6.45 -17.05 21.11
CA ASP A 68 5.18 -17.72 20.82
C ASP A 68 4.23 -16.76 20.12
N ARG A 69 4.21 -15.49 20.55
CA ARG A 69 3.50 -14.46 19.81
C ARG A 69 4.05 -14.29 18.40
N VAL A 70 5.33 -13.99 18.24
CA VAL A 70 5.93 -13.85 16.91
C VAL A 70 5.65 -15.06 16.00
N HIS A 71 5.59 -16.28 16.56
CA HIS A 71 5.22 -17.51 15.85
C HIS A 71 3.80 -17.50 15.30
N GLU A 72 2.80 -17.19 16.12
CA GLU A 72 1.39 -17.16 15.71
C GLU A 72 1.10 -16.05 14.68
N ALA A 73 1.90 -14.99 14.67
CA ALA A 73 1.82 -13.94 13.67
C ALA A 73 2.40 -14.34 12.29
N GLN A 74 3.09 -15.48 12.17
CA GLN A 74 3.81 -15.82 10.94
C GLN A 74 2.88 -16.16 9.76
N PRO A 75 3.29 -15.83 8.52
CA PRO A 75 2.54 -16.17 7.31
C PRO A 75 2.19 -17.65 7.12
N PHE A 76 2.97 -18.60 7.63
CA PHE A 76 2.64 -20.03 7.49
C PHE A 76 1.33 -20.44 8.18
N HIS A 77 0.76 -19.61 9.05
CA HIS A 77 -0.58 -19.80 9.61
C HIS A 77 -1.71 -19.30 8.68
N ALA A 78 -1.40 -18.51 7.65
CA ALA A 78 -2.38 -18.01 6.68
C ALA A 78 -2.73 -19.10 5.66
N VAL A 79 -3.55 -20.05 6.09
CA VAL A 79 -4.09 -21.13 5.24
C VAL A 79 -5.28 -20.58 4.42
N PRO A 80 -5.44 -20.96 3.13
CA PRO A 80 -4.66 -21.95 2.38
C PRO A 80 -3.45 -21.39 1.63
N VAL A 81 -3.21 -20.08 1.65
CA VAL A 81 -2.18 -19.42 0.83
C VAL A 81 -1.34 -18.49 1.72
N PRO A 82 -0.18 -18.95 2.24
CA PRO A 82 0.73 -18.12 3.03
C PRO A 82 1.17 -16.84 2.32
N GLU A 83 1.20 -16.86 0.99
CA GLU A 83 1.51 -15.72 0.13
C GLU A 83 0.46 -14.60 0.20
N ALA A 84 -0.76 -14.92 0.65
CA ALA A 84 -1.80 -13.92 0.89
C ALA A 84 -1.63 -13.16 2.21
N SER A 85 -0.68 -13.58 3.07
CA SER A 85 -0.39 -12.84 4.30
C SER A 85 0.19 -11.47 3.98
N PRO A 86 -0.32 -10.37 4.59
CA PRO A 86 0.27 -9.04 4.41
C PRO A 86 1.75 -8.98 4.83
N LEU A 87 2.19 -9.81 5.77
CA LEU A 87 3.61 -9.88 6.13
C LEU A 87 4.46 -10.44 4.98
N THR A 88 3.95 -11.42 4.23
CA THR A 88 4.64 -11.90 3.01
C THR A 88 4.74 -10.77 1.99
N GLY A 89 3.65 -10.03 1.77
CA GLY A 89 3.66 -8.84 0.91
C GLY A 89 4.69 -7.78 1.36
N LEU A 90 4.80 -7.51 2.67
CA LEU A 90 5.82 -6.60 3.22
C LEU A 90 7.23 -7.11 2.94
N GLN A 91 7.47 -8.41 3.11
CA GLN A 91 8.76 -9.04 2.87
C GLN A 91 9.16 -8.96 1.40
N ASP A 92 8.22 -9.20 0.49
CA ASP A 92 8.44 -9.11 -0.95
C ASP A 92 8.71 -7.68 -1.38
N LEU A 93 7.94 -6.71 -0.87
CA LEU A 93 8.14 -5.29 -1.15
C LEU A 93 9.48 -4.79 -0.60
N SER A 94 9.85 -5.17 0.62
CA SER A 94 11.15 -4.83 1.21
C SER A 94 12.32 -5.43 0.43
N ASN A 95 12.16 -6.66 -0.09
CA ASN A 95 13.17 -7.29 -0.94
C ASN A 95 13.24 -6.64 -2.32
N ALA A 96 12.11 -6.31 -2.93
CA ALA A 96 12.04 -5.63 -4.20
C ALA A 96 12.64 -4.20 -4.11
N ASP A 97 12.46 -3.52 -2.99
CA ASP A 97 13.02 -2.18 -2.78
C ASP A 97 14.55 -2.17 -2.84
N LYS A 98 15.19 -3.17 -2.23
CA LYS A 98 16.64 -3.41 -2.34
C LYS A 98 17.09 -3.61 -3.79
N LEU A 99 16.20 -4.09 -4.66
CA LEU A 99 16.43 -4.34 -6.07
C LEU A 99 15.96 -3.19 -6.99
N ARG A 100 15.61 -2.03 -6.42
CA ARG A 100 15.09 -0.82 -7.08
C ARG A 100 13.66 -0.99 -7.60
N LEU A 101 12.70 -0.85 -6.68
CA LEU A 101 11.27 -0.77 -6.99
C LEU A 101 10.99 0.19 -8.16
N ARG A 102 10.05 -0.22 -9.03
CA ARG A 102 9.51 0.62 -10.10
C ARG A 102 8.04 0.86 -9.83
N VAL A 103 7.70 2.08 -9.40
CA VAL A 103 6.30 2.51 -9.32
C VAL A 103 5.84 2.89 -10.73
N ARG A 104 4.66 2.39 -11.13
CA ARG A 104 4.00 2.78 -12.38
C ARG A 104 2.66 3.40 -12.08
N ALA A 105 2.39 4.56 -12.67
CA ALA A 105 1.03 5.09 -12.75
C ALA A 105 0.29 4.35 -13.87
N VAL A 106 -0.83 3.74 -13.54
CA VAL A 106 -1.70 3.03 -14.48
C VAL A 106 -3.06 3.72 -14.46
N VAL A 107 -3.64 3.95 -15.64
CA VAL A 107 -5.02 4.43 -15.74
C VAL A 107 -5.95 3.26 -15.37
N SER A 108 -6.78 3.47 -14.36
CA SER A 108 -7.74 2.45 -13.89
C SER A 108 -8.81 2.18 -14.98
N ASP A 109 -9.25 0.93 -15.16
CA ASP A 109 -10.33 0.66 -16.11
C ASP A 109 -11.63 1.33 -15.62
N GLY A 110 -12.27 2.13 -16.47
CA GLY A 110 -13.45 2.95 -16.12
C GLY A 110 -13.15 4.30 -15.44
N SER A 111 -11.88 4.64 -15.18
CA SER A 111 -11.46 5.89 -14.51
C SER A 111 -11.44 7.15 -15.38
N LEU A 112 -11.68 6.98 -16.68
CA LEU A 112 -11.72 8.08 -17.63
C LEU A 112 -13.15 8.65 -17.71
N GLY A 113 -13.40 9.65 -16.89
CA GLY A 113 -14.58 10.49 -16.99
C GLY A 113 -14.36 11.63 -17.98
N ILE A 114 -15.35 11.93 -18.81
CA ILE A 114 -15.42 13.23 -19.47
C ILE A 114 -16.75 13.84 -19.09
N ASN A 115 -16.71 14.96 -18.38
CA ASN A 115 -17.90 15.77 -18.15
C ASN A 115 -17.93 16.86 -19.21
N ALA A 116 -18.96 16.83 -20.07
CA ALA A 116 -19.18 17.85 -21.08
C ALA A 116 -20.42 18.66 -20.70
N ARG A 117 -20.26 19.97 -20.60
CA ARG A 117 -21.33 20.94 -20.48
C ARG A 117 -21.54 21.55 -21.86
N PHE A 118 -22.77 21.50 -22.34
CA PHE A 118 -23.19 22.12 -23.59
C PHE A 118 -24.06 23.33 -23.24
N THR A 119 -23.86 24.44 -23.94
CA THR A 119 -24.69 25.64 -23.83
C THR A 119 -25.40 25.86 -25.16
N TRP A 120 -26.72 25.90 -25.16
CA TRP A 120 -27.53 26.09 -26.36
C TRP A 120 -28.02 27.53 -26.53
N PRO A 121 -28.31 27.96 -27.78
CA PRO A 121 -28.99 29.23 -28.02
C PRO A 121 -30.37 29.22 -27.35
N GLY A 122 -30.56 30.04 -26.31
CA GLY A 122 -31.84 30.18 -25.61
C GLY A 122 -31.92 29.59 -24.19
N ASP A 123 -30.87 28.94 -23.68
CA ASP A 123 -30.84 28.40 -22.30
C ASP A 123 -31.11 29.48 -21.23
N ALA A 124 -30.79 30.74 -21.51
CA ALA A 124 -31.06 31.88 -20.62
C ALA A 124 -32.56 32.13 -20.36
N PHE A 125 -33.45 31.58 -21.20
CA PHE A 125 -34.89 31.85 -21.17
C PHE A 125 -35.74 30.63 -20.79
N GLY A 126 -35.13 29.46 -20.50
CA GLY A 126 -35.84 28.27 -20.01
C GLY A 126 -36.87 27.67 -20.97
N LEU A 127 -36.84 28.02 -22.25
CA LEU A 127 -37.92 27.71 -23.20
C LEU A 127 -37.76 26.37 -23.95
N HIS A 128 -36.60 25.71 -23.87
CA HIS A 128 -36.42 24.37 -24.41
C HIS A 128 -35.46 23.56 -23.52
N ALA A 129 -35.86 22.37 -23.11
CA ALA A 129 -34.92 21.37 -22.61
C ALA A 129 -34.38 20.62 -23.85
N PRO A 130 -33.18 20.93 -24.36
CA PRO A 130 -32.63 20.21 -25.50
C PRO A 130 -32.53 18.72 -25.16
N ARG A 131 -32.68 17.86 -26.17
CA ARG A 131 -32.44 16.42 -25.99
C ARG A 131 -30.98 16.26 -25.60
N ARG A 132 -30.72 15.76 -24.39
CA ARG A 132 -29.34 15.49 -23.95
C ARG A 132 -28.67 14.63 -25.01
N PRO A 133 -27.52 15.07 -25.58
CA PRO A 133 -26.84 14.27 -26.58
C PRO A 133 -26.41 12.96 -25.93
N GLU A 134 -26.66 11.84 -26.61
CA GLU A 134 -26.18 10.54 -26.15
C GLU A 134 -24.69 10.44 -26.47
N PRO A 135 -23.81 10.37 -25.45
CA PRO A 135 -22.39 10.21 -25.70
C PRO A 135 -22.14 8.80 -26.23
N VAL A 136 -21.61 8.71 -27.45
CA VAL A 136 -21.10 7.44 -27.98
C VAL A 136 -19.65 7.33 -27.58
N LEU A 137 -19.34 6.37 -26.69
CA LEU A 137 -17.96 6.04 -26.34
C LEU A 137 -17.47 4.97 -27.32
N THR A 138 -16.63 5.37 -28.27
CA THR A 138 -15.91 4.42 -29.12
C THR A 138 -14.70 3.91 -28.35
N ARG A 139 -14.73 2.65 -27.91
CA ARG A 139 -13.53 2.00 -27.33
C ARG A 139 -12.55 1.72 -28.47
N HIS A 140 -11.37 2.33 -28.41
CA HIS A 140 -10.23 1.97 -29.24
C HIS A 140 -9.29 1.05 -28.44
N ASP A 141 -8.49 0.24 -29.13
CA ASP A 141 -7.38 -0.49 -28.51
C ASP A 141 -6.36 0.53 -27.98
N TRP A 142 -6.27 0.62 -26.66
CA TRP A 142 -5.42 1.60 -25.99
C TRP A 142 -3.95 1.20 -26.11
N GLY A 143 -3.12 2.10 -26.63
CA GLY A 143 -1.66 1.96 -26.67
C GLY A 143 -0.97 3.30 -26.36
N PRO A 144 0.36 3.30 -26.08
CA PRO A 144 1.10 4.53 -25.87
C PRO A 144 0.96 5.50 -27.05
N GLY A 145 0.53 6.74 -26.77
CA GLY A 145 0.29 7.77 -27.80
C GLY A 145 -1.05 7.66 -28.53
N ALA A 146 -1.91 6.69 -28.18
CA ALA A 146 -3.25 6.60 -28.77
C ALA A 146 -4.10 7.83 -28.38
N PRO A 147 -4.75 8.50 -29.34
CA PRO A 147 -5.60 9.64 -29.04
C PRO A 147 -6.87 9.19 -28.31
N LEU A 148 -7.24 9.97 -27.30
CA LEU A 148 -8.46 9.77 -26.52
C LEU A 148 -9.63 10.39 -27.27
N HIS A 149 -10.44 9.57 -27.93
CA HIS A 149 -11.52 10.04 -28.79
C HIS A 149 -12.91 9.76 -28.19
N ARG A 150 -13.64 10.83 -27.85
CA ARG A 150 -15.07 10.77 -27.50
C ARG A 150 -15.83 11.68 -28.45
N SER A 151 -16.67 11.10 -29.30
CA SER A 151 -17.54 11.86 -30.19
C SER A 151 -18.91 12.05 -29.56
N VAL A 152 -19.36 13.28 -29.41
CA VAL A 152 -20.74 13.59 -29.05
C VAL A 152 -21.44 14.05 -30.32
N ARG A 153 -22.53 13.37 -30.70
CA ARG A 153 -23.37 13.78 -31.83
C ARG A 153 -24.65 14.40 -31.30
N THR A 154 -24.94 15.62 -31.73
CA THR A 154 -26.19 16.32 -31.48
C THR A 154 -26.78 16.77 -32.81
N ARG A 155 -28.11 16.83 -32.90
CA ARG A 155 -28.82 17.43 -34.06
C ARG A 155 -29.00 18.94 -33.88
N ASP A 156 -28.92 19.42 -32.65
CA ASP A 156 -29.13 20.82 -32.30
C ASP A 156 -27.80 21.57 -32.26
N GLU A 157 -27.80 22.79 -32.78
CA GLU A 157 -26.66 23.71 -32.76
C GLU A 157 -26.42 24.22 -31.33
N PHE A 158 -25.19 24.14 -30.85
CA PHE A 158 -24.76 24.65 -29.55
C PHE A 158 -23.78 25.81 -29.75
N VAL A 159 -23.73 26.73 -28.79
CA VAL A 159 -22.86 27.92 -28.85
C VAL A 159 -21.52 27.67 -28.16
N GLU A 160 -21.53 26.84 -27.11
CA GLU A 160 -20.34 26.57 -26.30
C GLU A 160 -20.34 25.12 -25.80
N VAL A 161 -19.13 24.54 -25.71
CA VAL A 161 -18.90 23.27 -25.03
C VAL A 161 -17.76 23.43 -24.04
N GLY A 162 -18.07 23.25 -22.77
CA GLY A 162 -17.08 23.09 -21.72
C GLY A 162 -16.78 21.62 -21.49
N VAL A 163 -15.52 21.20 -21.58
CA VAL A 163 -15.13 19.80 -21.33
C VAL A 163 -14.19 19.75 -20.13
N THR A 164 -14.53 18.94 -19.14
CA THR A 164 -13.68 18.63 -17.98
C THR A 164 -13.36 17.14 -17.96
N PRO A 165 -12.14 16.74 -18.37
CA PRO A 165 -11.71 15.36 -18.24
C PRO A 165 -11.40 15.04 -16.76
N THR A 166 -11.68 13.82 -16.36
CA THR A 166 -11.27 13.23 -15.09
C THR A 166 -10.55 11.94 -15.41
N ILE A 167 -9.32 11.80 -14.95
CA ILE A 167 -8.52 10.58 -15.09
C ILE A 167 -8.16 10.17 -13.67
N GLU A 168 -8.64 9.03 -13.22
CA GLU A 168 -8.12 8.42 -11.99
C GLU A 168 -6.90 7.55 -12.34
N LEU A 169 -5.76 7.99 -11.84
CA LEU A 169 -4.49 7.28 -11.94
C LEU A 169 -4.32 6.43 -10.69
N VAL A 170 -4.05 5.15 -10.88
CA VAL A 170 -3.71 4.21 -9.79
C VAL A 170 -2.23 3.93 -9.86
N ALA A 171 -1.52 4.24 -8.78
CA ALA A 171 -0.13 3.84 -8.65
C ALA A 171 -0.05 2.34 -8.31
N THR A 172 0.78 1.63 -9.05
CA THR A 172 1.03 0.19 -8.88
C THR A 172 2.53 -0.09 -8.77
N VAL A 173 2.86 -1.18 -8.09
CA VAL A 173 4.22 -1.72 -8.02
C VAL A 173 4.20 -3.13 -8.60
N ASP A 174 5.13 -3.39 -9.52
CA ASP A 174 5.33 -4.75 -10.03
C ASP A 174 6.04 -5.59 -8.99
N THR A 175 5.44 -6.72 -8.62
CA THR A 175 6.09 -7.76 -7.81
C THR A 175 6.13 -9.09 -8.59
N PRO A 176 6.95 -10.07 -8.19
CA PRO A 176 6.92 -11.41 -8.78
C PRO A 176 5.53 -12.08 -8.73
N ALA A 177 4.70 -11.71 -7.75
CA ALA A 177 3.33 -12.21 -7.60
C ALA A 177 2.29 -11.45 -8.46
N GLY A 178 2.68 -10.34 -9.09
CA GLY A 178 1.81 -9.48 -9.90
C GLY A 178 1.84 -8.01 -9.49
N PRO A 179 1.14 -7.13 -10.24
CA PRO A 179 1.04 -5.71 -9.91
C PRO A 179 0.16 -5.49 -8.67
N ILE A 180 0.65 -4.69 -7.74
CA ILE A 180 0.00 -4.40 -6.46
C ILE A 180 -0.37 -2.91 -6.41
N ARG A 181 -1.59 -2.57 -5.99
CA ARG A 181 -2.06 -1.18 -5.82
C ARG A 181 -1.49 -0.57 -4.54
N LEU A 182 -0.82 0.59 -4.65
CA LEU A 182 -0.09 1.16 -3.50
C LEU A 182 -1.00 1.55 -2.33
N THR A 183 -2.16 2.13 -2.61
CA THR A 183 -3.08 2.65 -1.58
C THR A 183 -3.68 1.53 -0.75
N GLU A 184 -4.16 0.47 -1.40
CA GLU A 184 -4.74 -0.70 -0.76
C GLU A 184 -3.68 -1.45 0.07
N SER A 185 -2.47 -1.59 -0.47
CA SER A 185 -1.41 -2.32 0.22
C SER A 185 -0.82 -1.57 1.40
N LEU A 186 -0.58 -0.26 1.32
CA LEU A 186 -0.10 0.49 2.48
C LEU A 186 -1.08 0.42 3.65
N ALA A 187 -2.39 0.57 3.38
CA ALA A 187 -3.41 0.49 4.42
C ALA A 187 -3.45 -0.91 5.07
N GLN A 188 -3.41 -1.97 4.26
CA GLN A 188 -3.36 -3.35 4.75
C GLN A 188 -2.10 -3.64 5.56
N LEU A 189 -0.95 -3.17 5.09
CA LEU A 189 0.34 -3.37 5.76
C LEU A 189 0.41 -2.59 7.08
N GLN A 190 -0.04 -1.33 7.10
CA GLN A 190 -0.10 -0.53 8.32
C GLN A 190 -1.01 -1.19 9.36
N GLY A 191 -2.20 -1.65 8.96
CA GLY A 191 -3.10 -2.39 9.84
C GLY A 191 -2.47 -3.68 10.36
N CYS A 192 -1.83 -4.46 9.49
CA CYS A 192 -1.19 -5.71 9.87
C CYS A 192 -0.03 -5.50 10.84
N VAL A 193 0.88 -4.56 10.57
CA VAL A 193 2.02 -4.24 11.44
C VAL A 193 1.53 -3.66 12.77
N GLY A 194 0.55 -2.76 12.75
CA GLY A 194 -0.05 -2.20 13.96
C GLY A 194 -0.67 -3.28 14.85
N ASN A 195 -1.48 -4.17 14.26
CA ASN A 195 -2.10 -5.28 14.98
C ASN A 195 -1.05 -6.26 15.52
N THR A 196 -0.04 -6.59 14.71
CA THR A 196 1.05 -7.48 15.13
C THR A 196 1.82 -6.88 16.30
N ALA A 197 2.14 -5.58 16.24
CA ALA A 197 2.87 -4.91 17.30
C ALA A 197 2.05 -4.81 18.59
N GLN A 198 0.77 -4.43 18.49
CA GLN A 198 -0.15 -4.38 19.62
C GLN A 198 -0.33 -5.76 20.26
N TRP A 199 -0.48 -6.78 19.43
CA TRP A 199 -0.73 -8.14 19.91
C TRP A 199 0.53 -8.78 20.51
N VAL A 200 1.70 -8.59 19.90
CA VAL A 200 2.98 -9.06 20.45
C VAL A 200 3.31 -8.35 21.76
N MET A 201 3.14 -7.04 21.86
CA MET A 201 3.55 -6.29 23.05
C MET A 201 2.44 -6.06 24.11
N GLY A 202 1.20 -6.44 23.81
CA GLY A 202 0.03 -6.23 24.69
C GLY A 202 -0.47 -4.77 24.72
N GLU A 203 -1.58 -4.53 25.42
CA GLU A 203 -2.25 -3.21 25.49
C GLU A 203 -1.37 -2.09 26.09
N ASN A 204 -0.35 -2.44 26.87
CA ASN A 204 0.50 -1.48 27.57
C ASN A 204 1.38 -0.62 26.65
N VAL A 205 1.56 -1.00 25.38
CA VAL A 205 2.38 -0.22 24.45
C VAL A 205 1.67 1.01 23.90
N ILE A 206 0.34 1.02 23.81
CA ILE A 206 -0.38 2.26 23.48
C ILE A 206 -0.17 3.27 24.61
N ALA A 207 -0.18 2.83 25.87
CA ALA A 207 0.14 3.70 27.00
C ALA A 207 1.61 4.18 26.95
N LEU A 208 2.55 3.33 26.56
CA LEU A 208 3.97 3.69 26.43
C LEU A 208 4.23 4.66 25.26
N ILE A 209 3.66 4.40 24.08
CA ILE A 209 3.76 5.27 22.89
C ILE A 209 3.06 6.61 23.14
N ALA A 210 1.86 6.59 23.73
CA ALA A 210 1.17 7.81 24.13
C ALA A 210 1.99 8.60 25.18
N SER A 211 2.60 7.93 26.16
CA SER A 211 3.48 8.59 27.13
C SER A 211 4.72 9.20 26.49
N LEU A 212 5.34 8.51 25.52
CA LEU A 212 6.51 9.02 24.79
C LEU A 212 6.18 10.17 23.83
N GLN A 213 4.99 10.17 23.21
CA GLN A 213 4.50 11.28 22.39
C GLN A 213 4.15 12.50 23.25
N THR A 214 3.58 12.28 24.44
CA THR A 214 3.27 13.36 25.40
C THR A 214 4.56 13.97 25.98
N ALA A 215 5.58 13.15 26.28
CA ALA A 215 6.89 13.62 26.74
C ALA A 215 7.64 14.47 25.70
N ARG A 216 7.47 14.20 24.40
CA ARG A 216 8.06 14.99 23.30
C ARG A 216 7.32 16.29 22.97
N SER A 217 6.10 16.47 23.47
CA SER A 217 5.28 17.66 23.20
C SER A 217 5.41 18.73 24.31
N GLY A 218 6.20 18.45 25.35
CA GLY A 218 6.43 19.31 26.50
C GLY A 218 7.83 19.94 26.58
N GLU A 219 8.64 19.79 25.53
CA GLU A 219 9.90 20.54 25.30
C GLU A 219 9.68 21.58 24.19
#